data_AF-A0A388KF76-F1
#
_entry.id   AF-A0A388KF76-F1
#
_cell.length_a   1.000
_cell.length_b   1.000
_cell.length_c   1.000
_cell.angle_alpha   90.00
_cell.angle_beta   90.00
_cell.angle_gamma   90.00
#
_symmetry.space_group_name_H-M   'P 1'
#
loop_
_entity.id
_entity.type
_entity.pdbx_description
1 polymer ?
#
loop_
_entity_poly.entity_id
_entity_poly.type
_entity_poly.pdbx_seq_one_letter_code
_entity_poly.pdbx_strand_id
1 'polypeptide(L)'
;MKFPSTSHAAGMAACHAREVIVLKEQRALELNGRRVAEQEVESLREQHAIDIENRRKAEQEIERLKMALSRMDMERQQRTPGTNLRSKLDEAAKGSVKKSAKGKEHANQGAQTNNKEAFIFDNRCTLRGLKKDEVLAICAREGVTYTTLDRAKEDIVIKRVVLAFGESGPVDVPDDSNNSADLAKTDGVETTS
;
A
#
# COMPACT_ATOMS: atom_id res chain seq x y z
N MET A 1 10.84 -26.33 -80.20
CA MET A 1 10.97 -25.76 -78.84
C MET A 1 9.61 -25.22 -78.44
N LYS A 2 8.96 -25.75 -77.39
CA LYS A 2 7.65 -25.24 -76.90
C LYS A 2 7.93 -24.09 -75.92
N PHE A 3 7.45 -22.90 -76.23
CA PHE A 3 7.51 -21.77 -75.30
C PHE A 3 6.51 -22.01 -74.16
N PRO A 4 6.86 -21.63 -72.91
CA PRO A 4 5.92 -21.70 -71.79
C PRO A 4 4.68 -20.86 -72.08
N SER A 5 3.50 -21.42 -71.81
CA SER A 5 2.23 -20.70 -71.95
C SER A 5 2.22 -19.45 -71.06
N THR A 6 1.70 -18.34 -71.58
CA THR A 6 1.57 -17.05 -70.85
C THR A 6 0.83 -17.20 -69.51
N SER A 7 -0.09 -18.16 -69.41
CA SER A 7 -0.80 -18.51 -68.17
C SER A 7 0.12 -19.03 -67.06
N HIS A 8 1.17 -19.79 -67.41
CA HIS A 8 2.11 -20.34 -66.42
C HIS A 8 2.99 -19.24 -65.80
N ALA A 9 3.45 -18.29 -66.62
CA ALA A 9 4.25 -17.15 -66.15
C ALA A 9 3.47 -16.25 -65.18
N ALA A 10 2.18 -15.98 -65.47
CA ALA A 10 1.32 -15.19 -64.58
C ALA A 10 1.08 -15.90 -63.23
N GLY A 11 0.89 -17.22 -63.24
CA GLY A 11 0.76 -18.03 -62.03
C GLY A 11 2.01 -17.96 -61.13
N MET A 12 3.19 -18.09 -61.73
CA MET A 12 4.47 -17.97 -61.02
C MET A 12 4.68 -16.59 -60.41
N ALA A 13 4.36 -15.52 -61.16
CA ALA A 13 4.44 -14.15 -60.67
C ALA A 13 3.51 -13.92 -59.46
N ALA A 14 2.29 -14.45 -59.50
CA ALA A 14 1.34 -14.37 -58.38
C ALA A 14 1.81 -15.16 -57.15
N CYS A 15 2.38 -16.36 -57.34
CA CYS A 15 3.00 -17.13 -56.25
C CYS A 15 4.15 -16.36 -55.60
N HIS A 16 5.06 -15.82 -56.41
CA HIS A 16 6.19 -15.03 -55.93
C HIS A 16 5.74 -13.77 -55.19
N ALA A 17 4.74 -13.05 -55.70
CA ALA A 17 4.19 -11.87 -55.03
C ALA A 17 3.65 -12.21 -53.62
N ARG A 18 2.94 -13.33 -53.47
CA ARG A 18 2.45 -13.79 -52.16
C ARG A 18 3.61 -14.14 -51.22
N GLU A 19 4.60 -14.87 -51.71
CA GLU A 19 5.79 -15.23 -50.92
C GLU A 19 6.54 -13.99 -50.42
N VAL A 20 6.74 -13.00 -51.27
CA VAL A 20 7.37 -11.73 -50.89
C VAL A 20 6.58 -10.98 -49.82
N ILE A 21 5.24 -11.01 -49.87
CA ILE A 21 4.40 -10.39 -48.84
C ILE A 21 4.63 -11.09 -47.49
N VAL A 22 4.56 -12.43 -47.45
CA VAL A 22 4.77 -13.21 -46.24
C VAL A 22 6.17 -12.97 -45.65
N LEU A 23 7.21 -12.96 -46.49
CA LEU A 23 8.58 -12.70 -46.03
C LEU A 23 8.76 -11.28 -45.48
N LYS A 24 8.08 -10.28 -46.07
CA LYS A 24 8.09 -8.90 -45.55
C LYS A 24 7.40 -8.81 -44.20
N GLU A 25 6.24 -9.45 -44.04
CA GLU A 25 5.51 -9.51 -42.78
C GLU A 25 6.32 -10.21 -41.69
N GLN A 26 6.92 -11.36 -42.00
CA GLN A 26 7.77 -12.09 -41.07
C GLN A 26 8.96 -11.25 -40.61
N ARG A 27 9.63 -10.55 -41.54
CA ARG A 27 10.75 -9.67 -41.22
C ARG A 27 10.32 -8.49 -40.35
N ALA A 28 9.14 -7.91 -40.62
CA ALA A 28 8.60 -6.83 -39.81
C ALA A 28 8.30 -7.30 -38.37
N LEU A 29 7.73 -8.50 -38.22
CA LEU A 29 7.49 -9.12 -36.92
C LEU A 29 8.79 -9.38 -36.16
N GLU A 30 9.80 -9.93 -36.82
CA GLU A 30 11.12 -10.20 -36.21
C GLU A 30 11.79 -8.91 -35.72
N LEU A 31 11.83 -7.87 -36.55
CA LEU A 31 12.41 -6.58 -36.18
C LEU A 31 11.65 -5.91 -35.03
N ASN A 32 10.31 -5.97 -35.05
CA ASN A 32 9.49 -5.45 -33.97
C ASN A 32 9.70 -6.22 -32.67
N GLY A 33 9.75 -7.56 -32.73
CA GLY A 33 10.00 -8.41 -31.58
C GLY A 33 11.37 -8.11 -30.95
N ARG A 34 12.41 -7.98 -31.78
CA ARG A 34 13.74 -7.59 -31.33
C ARG A 34 13.75 -6.22 -30.66
N ARG A 35 13.09 -5.22 -31.25
CA ARG A 35 13.01 -3.86 -30.68
C ARG A 35 12.32 -3.86 -29.31
N VAL A 36 11.23 -4.63 -29.16
CA VAL A 36 10.53 -4.74 -27.87
C VAL A 36 11.40 -5.43 -26.82
N ALA A 37 12.08 -6.52 -27.18
CA ALA A 37 13.00 -7.20 -26.28
C ALA A 37 14.18 -6.31 -25.85
N GLU A 38 14.75 -5.52 -26.77
CA GLU A 38 15.80 -4.55 -26.47
C GLU A 38 15.31 -3.46 -25.49
N GLN A 39 14.09 -2.94 -25.70
CA GLN A 39 13.47 -1.97 -24.78
C GLN A 39 13.20 -2.55 -23.39
N GLU A 40 12.75 -3.79 -23.30
CA GLU A 40 12.54 -4.48 -22.02
C GLU A 40 13.85 -4.68 -21.26
N VAL A 41 14.91 -5.10 -21.96
CA VAL A 41 16.26 -5.25 -21.37
C VAL A 41 16.79 -3.90 -20.86
N GLU A 42 16.58 -2.81 -21.61
CA GLU A 42 16.99 -1.47 -21.20
C GLU A 42 16.22 -1.02 -19.95
N SER A 43 14.90 -1.19 -19.92
CA SER A 43 14.08 -0.86 -18.74
C SER A 43 14.49 -1.65 -17.49
N LEU A 44 14.79 -2.96 -17.64
CA LEU A 44 15.28 -3.77 -16.52
C LEU A 44 16.65 -3.30 -16.01
N ARG A 45 17.54 -2.87 -16.91
CA ARG A 45 18.85 -2.33 -16.53
C ARG A 45 18.70 -1.00 -15.77
N GLU A 46 17.81 -0.13 -16.22
CA GLU A 46 17.51 1.14 -15.54
C GLU A 46 16.95 0.90 -14.15
N GLN A 47 15.96 0.02 -14.01
CA GLN A 47 15.37 -0.32 -12.73
C GLN A 47 16.43 -0.90 -11.76
N HIS A 48 17.27 -1.81 -12.25
CA HIS A 48 18.35 -2.38 -11.44
C HIS A 48 19.37 -1.33 -10.99
N ALA A 49 19.68 -0.34 -11.84
CA ALA A 49 20.57 0.76 -11.47
C ALA A 49 19.96 1.64 -10.37
N ILE A 50 18.66 1.94 -10.47
CA ILE A 50 17.91 2.68 -9.44
C ILE A 50 17.91 1.91 -8.11
N ASP A 51 17.67 0.61 -8.15
CA ASP A 51 17.62 -0.23 -6.95
C ASP A 51 18.99 -0.30 -6.24
N ILE A 52 20.09 -0.41 -6.99
CA ILE A 52 21.45 -0.35 -6.44
C ILE A 52 21.70 0.99 -5.76
N GLU A 53 21.33 2.10 -6.40
CA GLU A 53 21.57 3.43 -5.83
C GLU A 53 20.72 3.67 -4.57
N ASN A 54 19.46 3.23 -4.57
CA ASN A 54 18.59 3.31 -3.41
C ASN A 54 19.12 2.48 -2.25
N ARG A 55 19.60 1.26 -2.53
CA ARG A 55 20.25 0.40 -1.53
C ARG A 55 21.50 1.07 -0.96
N ARG A 56 22.35 1.63 -1.82
CA ARG A 56 23.56 2.35 -1.39
C ARG A 56 23.23 3.53 -0.46
N LYS A 57 22.22 4.33 -0.80
CA LYS A 57 21.75 5.45 0.05
C LYS A 57 21.23 4.95 1.39
N ALA A 58 20.46 3.87 1.41
CA ALA A 58 19.96 3.26 2.64
C ALA A 58 21.11 2.74 3.52
N GLU A 59 22.10 2.07 2.93
CA GLU A 59 23.29 1.58 3.64
C GLU A 59 24.12 2.74 4.24
N GLN A 60 24.27 3.85 3.50
CA GLN A 60 24.94 5.06 4.01
C GLN A 60 24.20 5.69 5.19
N GLU A 61 22.86 5.78 5.14
CA GLU A 61 22.08 6.32 6.25
C GLU A 61 22.12 5.40 7.48
N ILE A 62 22.08 4.08 7.28
CA ILE A 62 22.27 3.11 8.36
C ILE A 62 23.62 3.35 9.05
N GLU A 63 24.69 3.53 8.27
CA GLU A 63 26.03 3.78 8.83
C GLU A 63 26.09 5.10 9.59
N ARG A 64 25.47 6.16 9.05
CA ARG A 64 25.37 7.47 9.73
C ARG A 64 24.63 7.35 11.06
N LEU A 65 23.51 6.64 11.10
CA LEU A 65 22.71 6.42 12.31
C LEU A 65 23.46 5.57 13.33
N LYS A 66 24.16 4.52 12.89
CA LYS A 66 25.03 3.71 13.77
C LYS A 66 26.11 4.56 14.41
N MET A 67 26.81 5.40 13.64
CA MET A 67 27.82 6.32 14.19
C MET A 67 27.22 7.30 15.21
N ALA A 68 26.02 7.84 14.94
CA ALA A 68 25.33 8.74 15.86
C ALA A 68 24.91 8.05 17.16
N LEU A 69 24.40 6.82 17.08
CA LEU A 69 24.07 5.98 18.25
C LEU A 69 25.32 5.69 19.08
N SER A 70 26.40 5.21 18.45
CA SER A 70 27.68 4.96 19.14
C SER A 70 28.21 6.20 19.85
N ARG A 71 28.08 7.39 19.23
CA ARG A 71 28.48 8.66 19.84
C ARG A 71 27.63 9.00 21.07
N MET A 72 26.31 8.86 20.99
CA MET A 72 25.42 9.08 22.14
C MET A 72 25.67 8.08 23.26
N ASP A 73 25.92 6.81 22.94
CA ASP A 73 26.21 5.79 23.94
C ASP A 73 27.53 6.07 24.67
N MET A 74 28.56 6.52 23.94
CA MET A 74 29.80 7.01 24.54
C MET A 74 29.58 8.22 25.45
N GLU A 75 28.78 9.21 25.03
CA GLU A 75 28.45 10.37 25.85
C GLU A 75 27.66 9.97 27.11
N ARG A 76 26.72 9.02 26.99
CA ARG A 76 25.97 8.46 28.13
C ARG A 76 26.86 7.72 29.11
N GLN A 77 27.87 6.97 28.63
CA GLN A 77 28.84 6.29 29.49
C GLN A 77 29.80 7.27 30.18
N GLN A 78 30.16 8.38 29.52
CA GLN A 78 31.03 9.42 30.09
C GLN A 78 30.32 10.30 31.11
N ARG A 79 29.00 10.50 30.97
CA ARG A 79 28.18 11.08 32.03
C ARG A 79 28.25 10.12 33.22
N THR A 80 28.98 10.53 34.25
CA THR A 80 29.13 9.79 35.52
C THR A 80 27.77 9.21 35.92
N PRO A 81 27.70 7.93 36.36
CA PRO A 81 26.46 7.31 36.80
C PRO A 81 25.78 8.28 37.74
N GLY A 82 24.69 8.90 37.27
CA GLY A 82 24.05 9.99 37.97
C GLY A 82 23.82 9.51 39.38
N THR A 83 24.50 10.14 40.33
CA THR A 83 24.43 9.72 41.73
C THR A 83 22.95 9.59 42.05
N ASN A 84 22.55 8.46 42.62
CA ASN A 84 21.15 8.14 42.95
C ASN A 84 20.52 9.13 43.96
N LEU A 85 21.08 10.32 44.12
CA LEU A 85 20.64 11.41 44.97
C LEU A 85 19.17 11.77 44.72
N ARG A 86 18.72 11.86 43.46
CA ARG A 86 17.29 12.14 43.19
C ARG A 86 16.38 11.01 43.65
N SER A 87 16.79 9.76 43.44
CA SER A 87 16.04 8.59 43.91
C SER A 87 16.04 8.49 45.44
N LYS A 88 17.17 8.79 46.10
CA LYS A 88 17.31 8.88 47.56
C LYS A 88 16.50 10.03 48.17
N LEU A 89 16.41 11.17 47.49
CA LEU A 89 15.57 12.31 47.93
C LEU A 89 14.08 11.97 47.82
N ASP A 90 13.66 11.29 46.75
CA ASP A 90 12.27 10.81 46.59
C ASP A 90 11.90 9.75 47.63
N GLU A 91 12.84 8.85 47.98
CA GLU A 91 12.65 7.86 49.04
C GLU A 91 12.55 8.51 50.42
N ALA A 92 13.41 9.51 50.71
CA ALA A 92 13.36 10.29 51.94
C ALA A 92 12.08 11.14 52.04
N ALA A 93 11.58 11.68 50.92
CA ALA A 93 10.32 12.42 50.87
C ALA A 93 9.11 11.50 51.13
N LYS A 94 9.14 10.25 50.64
CA LYS A 94 8.09 9.25 50.91
C LYS A 94 8.09 8.71 52.35
N GLY A 95 9.25 8.71 53.02
CA GLY A 95 9.37 8.30 54.43
C GLY A 95 8.86 9.33 55.45
N SER A 96 8.60 10.58 55.04
CA SER A 96 8.30 11.70 55.94
C SER A 96 6.81 12.01 56.13
N VAL A 97 5.90 11.49 55.30
CA VAL A 97 4.49 11.90 55.34
C VAL A 97 3.67 11.01 56.28
N LYS A 98 3.81 11.24 57.59
CA LYS A 98 2.70 11.01 58.52
C LYS A 98 1.72 12.18 58.40
N LYS A 99 0.46 11.84 58.09
CA LYS A 99 -0.75 12.68 58.13
C LYS A 99 -0.89 13.70 56.99
N SER A 100 -1.73 13.37 56.02
CA SER A 100 -3.09 13.93 55.97
C SER A 100 -3.78 13.40 54.73
N ALA A 101 -5.04 13.04 54.91
CA ALA A 101 -5.97 12.66 53.89
C ALA A 101 -6.03 13.70 52.74
N LYS A 102 -6.54 13.18 51.61
CA LYS A 102 -7.34 13.87 50.58
C LYS A 102 -6.58 14.32 49.34
N GLY A 103 -6.86 13.63 48.22
CA GLY A 103 -6.84 14.30 46.92
C GLY A 103 -6.61 13.41 45.70
N LYS A 104 -7.64 13.41 44.83
CA LYS A 104 -7.57 13.43 43.36
C LYS A 104 -7.18 12.14 42.62
N GLU A 105 -8.22 11.45 42.18
CA GLU A 105 -8.25 10.81 40.85
C GLU A 105 -8.04 11.87 39.77
N HIS A 106 -6.89 11.83 39.09
CA HIS A 106 -6.70 12.40 37.75
C HIS A 106 -5.41 11.83 37.16
N ALA A 107 -5.50 10.64 36.55
CA ALA A 107 -4.51 10.16 35.59
C ALA A 107 -5.03 8.86 34.94
N ASN A 108 -5.81 8.95 33.86
CA ASN A 108 -6.07 7.78 33.01
C ASN A 108 -6.13 8.07 31.51
N GLN A 109 -5.87 9.30 31.06
CA GLN A 109 -5.89 9.60 29.62
C GLN A 109 -4.58 9.21 28.90
N GLY A 110 -3.43 9.20 29.58
CA GLY A 110 -2.13 8.87 28.94
C GLY A 110 -1.82 7.38 28.80
N ALA A 111 -2.45 6.51 29.59
CA ALA A 111 -2.26 5.06 29.49
C ALA A 111 -3.15 4.42 28.41
N GLN A 112 -4.32 5.03 28.14
CA GLN A 112 -5.30 4.51 27.19
C GLN A 112 -4.85 4.65 25.72
N THR A 113 -4.15 5.74 25.38
CA THR A 113 -3.63 5.97 24.02
C THR A 113 -2.54 4.98 23.63
N ASN A 114 -1.59 4.71 24.53
CA ASN A 114 -0.55 3.71 24.30
C ASN A 114 -1.13 2.30 24.09
N ASN A 115 -2.20 1.96 24.82
CA ASN A 115 -2.88 0.66 24.66
C ASN A 115 -3.62 0.56 23.31
N LYS A 116 -4.17 1.67 22.82
CA LYS A 116 -4.84 1.72 21.51
C LYS A 116 -3.86 1.52 20.36
N GLU A 117 -2.70 2.18 20.39
CA GLU A 117 -1.68 2.04 19.35
C GLU A 117 -1.10 0.63 19.28
N ALA A 118 -0.81 0.03 20.45
CA ALA A 118 -0.37 -1.36 20.53
C ALA A 118 -1.44 -2.31 19.95
N PHE A 119 -2.72 -2.08 20.27
CA PHE A 119 -3.83 -2.89 19.73
C PHE A 119 -3.96 -2.78 18.20
N ILE A 120 -3.82 -1.57 17.64
CA ILE A 120 -3.80 -1.38 16.17
C ILE A 120 -2.64 -2.14 15.56
N PHE A 121 -1.44 -2.02 16.13
CA PHE A 121 -0.25 -2.68 15.62
C PHE A 121 -0.37 -4.20 15.63
N ASP A 122 -0.83 -4.80 16.73
CA ASP A 122 -1.02 -6.24 16.87
C ASP A 122 -2.04 -6.79 15.87
N ASN A 123 -3.16 -6.07 15.67
CA ASN A 123 -4.17 -6.45 14.68
C ASN A 123 -3.61 -6.38 13.25
N ARG A 124 -2.86 -5.32 12.90
CA ARG A 124 -2.19 -5.20 11.60
C ARG A 124 -1.19 -6.34 11.36
N CYS A 125 -0.38 -6.67 12.37
CA CYS A 125 0.58 -7.78 12.29
C CYS A 125 -0.11 -9.12 12.06
N THR A 126 -1.21 -9.38 12.78
CA THR A 126 -2.00 -10.61 12.62
C THR A 126 -2.59 -10.74 11.21
N LEU A 127 -3.06 -9.65 10.62
CA LEU A 127 -3.67 -9.65 9.29
C LEU A 127 -2.64 -9.64 8.15
N ARG A 128 -1.39 -9.24 8.38
CA ARG A 128 -0.35 -9.12 7.35
C ARG A 128 -0.08 -10.45 6.64
N GLY A 129 -0.03 -11.55 7.38
CA GLY A 129 0.27 -12.89 6.86
C GLY A 129 -0.90 -13.64 6.22
N LEU A 130 -2.13 -13.10 6.29
CA LEU A 130 -3.33 -13.80 5.82
C LEU A 130 -3.50 -13.70 4.31
N LYS A 131 -3.95 -14.81 3.72
CA LYS A 131 -4.33 -14.92 2.30
C LYS A 131 -5.72 -14.32 2.06
N LYS A 132 -6.06 -14.07 0.80
CA LYS A 132 -7.33 -13.48 0.38
C LYS A 132 -8.55 -14.20 0.97
N ASP A 133 -8.57 -15.52 0.92
CA ASP A 133 -9.72 -16.33 1.37
C ASP A 133 -9.97 -16.21 2.87
N GLU A 134 -8.88 -16.10 3.65
CA GLU A 134 -8.95 -15.92 5.10
C GLU A 134 -9.46 -14.51 5.45
N VAL A 135 -9.00 -13.48 4.72
CA VAL A 135 -9.49 -12.11 4.89
C VAL A 135 -10.97 -12.02 4.52
N LEU A 136 -11.40 -12.67 3.43
CA LEU A 136 -12.82 -12.74 3.05
C LEU A 136 -13.69 -13.40 4.13
N ALA A 137 -13.20 -14.48 4.74
CA ALA A 137 -13.91 -15.14 5.83
C ALA A 137 -14.03 -14.24 7.09
N ILE A 138 -13.03 -13.41 7.36
CA ILE A 138 -13.08 -12.42 8.45
C ILE A 138 -14.06 -11.29 8.09
N CYS A 139 -14.01 -10.77 6.86
CA CYS A 139 -14.94 -9.77 6.35
C CYS A 139 -16.41 -10.22 6.48
N ALA A 140 -16.72 -11.46 6.09
CA ALA A 140 -18.07 -12.02 6.21
C ALA A 140 -18.53 -12.15 7.68
N ARG A 141 -17.62 -12.55 8.57
CA ARG A 141 -17.90 -12.75 10.00
C ARG A 141 -18.09 -11.44 10.74
N GLU A 142 -17.25 -10.46 10.46
CA GLU A 142 -17.26 -9.16 11.12
C GLU A 142 -18.18 -8.17 10.41
N GLY A 143 -18.74 -8.49 9.25
CA GLY A 143 -19.59 -7.59 8.46
C GLY A 143 -18.81 -6.38 7.95
N VAL A 144 -17.65 -6.62 7.34
CA VAL A 144 -16.82 -5.61 6.66
C VAL A 144 -16.94 -5.84 5.16
N THR A 145 -17.22 -4.79 4.39
CA THR A 145 -17.30 -4.89 2.93
C THR A 145 -15.90 -5.13 2.35
N TYR A 146 -15.73 -6.24 1.63
CA TYR A 146 -14.47 -6.52 0.97
C TYR A 146 -14.26 -5.61 -0.25
N THR A 147 -13.15 -4.89 -0.28
CA THR A 147 -12.75 -4.03 -1.41
C THR A 147 -11.47 -4.54 -2.05
N THR A 148 -10.31 -3.99 -1.67
CA THR A 148 -8.99 -4.55 -1.97
C THR A 148 -8.44 -5.24 -0.73
N LEU A 149 -7.48 -6.15 -0.89
CA LEU A 149 -6.95 -6.95 0.22
C LEU A 149 -6.40 -6.05 1.35
N ASP A 150 -5.61 -5.04 1.01
CA ASP A 150 -4.99 -4.15 1.99
C ASP A 150 -6.03 -3.22 2.64
N ARG A 151 -6.99 -2.72 1.86
CA ARG A 151 -8.06 -1.85 2.39
C ARG A 151 -8.99 -2.62 3.32
N ALA A 152 -9.37 -3.84 2.96
CA ALA A 152 -10.17 -4.72 3.81
C ALA A 152 -9.46 -5.05 5.13
N LYS A 153 -8.14 -5.25 5.11
CA LYS A 153 -7.35 -5.46 6.35
C LYS A 153 -7.40 -4.24 7.26
N GLU A 154 -7.26 -3.03 6.72
CA GLU A 154 -7.37 -1.79 7.51
C GLU A 154 -8.79 -1.55 8.05
N ASP A 155 -9.83 -1.80 7.24
CA ASP A 155 -11.23 -1.66 7.66
C ASP A 155 -11.57 -2.62 8.82
N ILE A 156 -11.01 -3.83 8.81
CA ILE A 156 -11.10 -4.78 9.94
C ILE A 156 -10.44 -4.21 11.20
N VAL A 157 -9.22 -3.64 11.08
CA VAL A 157 -8.51 -3.03 12.23
C VAL A 157 -9.33 -1.88 12.81
N ILE A 158 -9.84 -0.98 11.96
CA ILE A 158 -10.66 0.15 12.38
C ILE A 158 -11.90 -0.34 13.12
N LYS A 159 -12.62 -1.33 12.55
CA LYS A 159 -13.82 -1.89 13.19
C LYS A 159 -13.53 -2.48 14.57
N ARG A 160 -12.46 -3.26 14.69
CA ARG A 160 -12.05 -3.85 15.99
C ARG A 160 -11.63 -2.79 17.00
N VAL A 161 -10.96 -1.73 16.56
CA VAL A 161 -10.57 -0.60 17.43
C VAL A 161 -11.80 0.15 17.92
N VAL A 162 -12.77 0.42 17.05
CA VAL A 162 -14.05 1.05 17.42
C VAL A 162 -14.80 0.18 18.43
N LEU A 163 -14.83 -1.14 18.23
CA LEU A 163 -15.46 -2.08 19.18
C LEU A 163 -14.74 -2.14 20.53
N ALA A 164 -13.41 -2.09 20.55
CA ALA A 164 -12.61 -2.25 21.77
C ALA A 164 -12.45 -0.94 22.58
N PHE A 165 -12.38 0.21 21.91
CA PHE A 165 -12.09 1.51 22.53
C PHE A 165 -13.25 2.51 22.43
N GLY A 166 -14.35 2.16 21.76
CA GLY A 166 -15.60 2.90 21.81
C GLY A 166 -15.54 4.32 21.23
N GLU A 167 -14.64 4.56 20.27
CA GLU A 167 -14.46 5.91 19.72
C GLU A 167 -15.28 6.07 18.44
N SER A 168 -16.48 6.63 18.58
CA SER A 168 -17.29 7.12 17.47
C SER A 168 -16.67 8.42 16.93
N GLY A 169 -15.74 8.28 15.99
CA GLY A 169 -15.46 9.37 15.04
C GLY A 169 -16.63 9.48 14.04
N PRO A 170 -16.99 10.69 13.59
CA PRO A 170 -18.13 10.90 12.71
C PRO A 170 -17.95 10.13 11.41
N VAL A 171 -18.83 9.17 11.19
CA VAL A 171 -19.10 8.59 9.89
C VAL A 171 -19.80 9.71 9.11
N ASP A 172 -19.12 10.27 8.10
CA ASP A 172 -19.78 11.02 7.03
C ASP A 172 -20.75 10.05 6.36
N VAL A 173 -22.00 10.09 6.81
CA VAL A 173 -23.15 9.49 6.13
C VAL A 173 -23.45 10.40 4.94
N PRO A 174 -23.40 9.90 3.69
CA PRO A 174 -23.96 10.64 2.56
C PRO A 174 -25.46 10.81 2.80
N ASP A 175 -25.87 12.06 2.99
CA ASP A 175 -27.26 12.47 3.17
C ASP A 175 -28.02 12.30 1.84
N ASP A 176 -28.50 11.09 1.59
CA ASP A 176 -29.53 10.82 0.59
C ASP A 176 -30.88 11.16 1.20
N SER A 177 -31.29 12.44 1.11
CA SER A 177 -32.69 12.87 1.08
C SER A 177 -32.82 14.37 0.84
N ASN A 178 -33.04 14.77 -0.41
CA ASN A 178 -34.11 15.74 -0.62
C ASN A 178 -34.88 15.50 -1.91
N ASN A 179 -36.19 15.62 -1.74
CA ASN A 179 -37.27 15.09 -2.54
C ASN A 179 -37.98 16.24 -3.29
N SER A 180 -38.80 15.91 -4.30
CA SER A 180 -39.90 16.74 -4.85
C SER A 180 -39.50 17.97 -5.67
N ALA A 181 -40.12 18.40 -6.77
CA ALA A 181 -41.12 17.96 -7.76
C ALA A 181 -40.74 18.79 -9.04
N ASP A 182 -41.26 18.69 -10.25
CA ASP A 182 -42.63 18.61 -10.75
C ASP A 182 -42.54 18.76 -12.29
N LEU A 183 -43.66 18.52 -12.97
CA LEU A 183 -44.03 18.93 -14.33
C LEU A 183 -43.68 17.99 -15.49
N ALA A 184 -44.62 17.07 -15.66
CA ALA A 184 -45.13 16.63 -16.96
C ALA A 184 -45.08 17.69 -18.06
N LYS A 185 -44.61 17.28 -19.23
CA LYS A 185 -45.23 17.69 -20.50
C LYS A 185 -45.11 16.56 -21.53
N THR A 186 -46.27 16.24 -22.04
CA THR A 186 -46.57 15.27 -23.09
C THR A 186 -46.07 15.76 -24.45
N ASP A 187 -46.29 14.88 -25.44
CA ASP A 187 -46.23 15.06 -26.90
C ASP A 187 -44.92 14.50 -27.45
N GLY A 188 -44.86 13.28 -28.00
CA GLY A 188 -45.79 12.70 -28.95
C GLY A 188 -45.38 13.12 -30.35
N VAL A 189 -44.70 12.23 -31.09
CA VAL A 189 -44.79 12.08 -32.56
C VAL A 189 -43.94 10.86 -32.97
N GLU A 190 -44.64 9.83 -33.41
CA GLU A 190 -44.17 8.77 -34.30
C GLU A 190 -43.61 9.38 -35.58
N THR A 191 -42.61 8.79 -36.23
CA THR A 191 -42.88 8.13 -37.53
C THR A 191 -41.71 7.23 -37.94
N THR A 192 -42.09 6.02 -38.30
CA THR A 192 -41.42 5.05 -39.15
C THR A 192 -40.98 5.63 -40.50
N SER A 193 -39.77 5.27 -40.96
CA SER A 193 -39.49 4.60 -42.25
C SER A 193 -38.00 4.33 -42.39
#